data_AF-A0A564FWP1-F1
#
_entry.id   AF-A0A564FWP1-F1
#
_cell.length_a   1.000
_cell.length_b   1.000
_cell.length_c   1.000
_cell.angle_alpha   90.00
_cell.angle_beta   90.00
_cell.angle_gamma   90.00
#
_symmetry.space_group_name_H-M   'P 1'
#
loop_
_entity.id
_entity.type
_entity.pdbx_description
1 polymer ?
#
loop_
_entity_poly.entity_id
_entity_poly.type
_entity_poly.pdbx_seq_one_letter_code
_entity_poly.pdbx_strand_id
1 'polypeptide(L)'
;MEDPMPQSRSTAAEALAAKRAEIAAAVAALEGLGDPAGHGPEARRALDARVEALIAGQGAPPEADGLRRCLAEYRDLADTRLAEQGEVFAPQDDA
;
A
#
# COMPACT_ATOMS: atom_id res chain seq x y z
N MET A 1 25.26 6.14 -30.52
CA MET A 1 25.32 6.33 -29.06
C MET A 1 23.87 6.33 -28.62
N GLU A 2 23.32 5.13 -28.44
CA GLU A 2 21.94 4.97 -27.99
C GLU A 2 21.95 5.12 -26.47
N ASP A 3 21.29 6.15 -25.98
CA ASP A 3 20.90 6.26 -24.57
C ASP A 3 19.99 5.06 -24.24
N PRO A 4 20.34 4.19 -23.26
CA PRO A 4 19.39 3.21 -22.80
C PRO A 4 18.30 3.93 -21.99
N MET A 5 17.09 3.97 -22.55
CA MET A 5 15.84 4.28 -21.85
C MET A 5 15.86 3.63 -20.46
N PRO A 6 15.77 4.38 -19.35
CA PRO A 6 15.52 3.77 -18.06
C PRO A 6 14.10 3.21 -18.14
N GLN A 7 13.98 1.91 -18.37
CA GLN A 7 12.76 1.17 -18.09
C GLN A 7 12.45 1.48 -16.63
N SER A 8 11.45 2.33 -16.40
CA SER A 8 10.99 2.74 -15.09
C SER A 8 10.68 1.49 -14.29
N ARG A 9 11.64 1.06 -13.48
CA ARG A 9 11.38 0.15 -12.37
C ARG A 9 10.40 0.90 -11.50
N SER A 10 9.10 0.61 -11.67
CA SER A 10 8.10 1.02 -10.69
C SER A 10 8.65 0.56 -9.35
N THR A 11 9.11 1.51 -8.54
CA THR A 11 9.78 1.14 -7.29
C THR A 11 8.76 0.45 -6.39
N ALA A 12 9.19 -0.43 -5.49
CA ALA A 12 8.26 -1.05 -4.54
C ALA A 12 7.47 0.01 -3.72
N ALA A 13 8.02 1.23 -3.57
CA ALA A 13 7.30 2.38 -3.00
C ALA A 13 6.12 2.86 -3.87
N GLU A 14 6.30 2.97 -5.18
CA GLU A 14 5.23 3.36 -6.11
C GLU A 14 4.12 2.30 -6.15
N ALA A 15 4.50 1.02 -6.14
CA ALA A 15 3.55 -0.09 -6.06
C ALA A 15 2.74 -0.06 -4.75
N LEU A 16 3.40 0.22 -3.62
CA LEU A 16 2.72 0.40 -2.32
C LEU A 16 1.79 1.60 -2.33
N ALA A 17 2.21 2.74 -2.90
CA ALA A 17 1.37 3.93 -2.98
C ALA A 17 0.12 3.69 -3.84
N ALA A 18 0.28 3.01 -4.99
CA ALA A 18 -0.84 2.62 -5.84
C ALA A 18 -1.79 1.67 -5.11
N LYS A 19 -1.25 0.65 -4.42
CA LYS A 19 -2.06 -0.31 -3.66
C LYS A 19 -2.79 0.35 -2.49
N ARG A 20 -2.16 1.31 -1.80
CA ARG A 20 -2.82 2.10 -0.76
C ARG A 20 -3.99 2.92 -1.31
N ALA A 21 -3.86 3.49 -2.52
CA ALA A 21 -4.95 4.21 -3.18
C ALA A 21 -6.11 3.28 -3.56
N GLU A 22 -5.82 2.06 -4.06
CA GLU A 22 -6.84 1.04 -4.33
C GLU A 22 -7.61 0.65 -3.06
N ILE A 23 -6.90 0.44 -1.94
CA ILE A 23 -7.50 0.16 -0.63
C ILE A 23 -8.42 1.32 -0.20
N ALA A 24 -7.96 2.57 -0.32
CA ALA A 24 -8.76 3.73 0.03
C ALA A 24 -10.04 3.85 -0.79
N ALA A 25 -9.97 3.59 -2.11
CA ALA A 25 -11.14 3.58 -2.97
C ALA A 25 -12.12 2.45 -2.60
N ALA A 26 -11.61 1.26 -2.29
CA ALA A 26 -12.44 0.14 -1.85
C ALA A 26 -13.13 0.42 -0.50
N VAL A 27 -12.43 1.02 0.47
CA VAL A 27 -13.01 1.42 1.75
C VAL A 27 -14.08 2.50 1.55
N ALA A 28 -13.81 3.53 0.75
CA ALA A 28 -14.79 4.58 0.46
C ALA A 28 -16.05 4.02 -0.22
N ALA A 29 -15.90 3.05 -1.12
CA ALA A 29 -17.03 2.38 -1.76
C ALA A 29 -17.87 1.57 -0.76
N LEU A 30 -17.22 0.84 0.17
CA LEU A 30 -17.91 0.07 1.21
C LEU A 30 -18.67 0.96 2.20
N GLU A 31 -18.11 2.13 2.53
CA GLU A 31 -18.76 3.10 3.42
C GLU A 31 -19.82 3.95 2.70
N GLY A 32 -20.04 3.73 1.40
CA GLY A 32 -21.02 4.48 0.61
C GLY A 32 -20.62 5.94 0.37
N LEU A 33 -19.35 6.28 0.57
CA LEU A 33 -18.85 7.65 0.52
C LEU A 33 -18.54 8.10 -0.92
N GLY A 34 -18.55 7.20 -1.92
CA GLY A 34 -18.27 7.54 -3.32
C GLY A 34 -16.80 7.85 -3.57
N ASP A 35 -16.51 8.77 -4.51
CA ASP A 35 -15.13 9.12 -4.88
C ASP A 35 -14.44 9.93 -3.75
N PRO A 36 -13.33 9.44 -3.19
CA PRO A 36 -12.58 10.15 -2.16
C PRO A 36 -11.99 11.50 -2.59
N ALA A 37 -11.94 11.81 -3.90
CA ALA A 37 -11.53 13.11 -4.40
C ALA A 37 -12.55 14.23 -4.12
N GLY A 38 -13.82 13.88 -3.90
CA GLY A 38 -14.91 14.83 -3.59
C GLY A 38 -15.09 15.11 -2.09
N HIS A 39 -14.31 14.47 -1.22
CA HIS A 39 -14.49 14.58 0.23
C HIS A 39 -13.85 15.84 0.80
N GLY A 40 -14.51 16.40 1.83
CA GLY A 40 -13.91 17.43 2.66
C GLY A 40 -12.66 16.90 3.40
N PRO A 41 -11.78 17.80 3.86
CA PRO A 41 -10.49 17.43 4.45
C PRO A 41 -10.61 16.53 5.69
N GLU A 42 -11.69 16.67 6.46
CA GLU A 42 -11.95 15.85 7.65
C GLU A 42 -12.36 14.41 7.27
N ALA A 43 -13.30 14.26 6.33
CA ALA A 43 -13.71 12.96 5.81
C ALA A 43 -12.53 12.23 5.14
N ARG A 44 -11.69 12.96 4.39
CA ARG A 44 -10.48 12.40 3.80
C ARG A 44 -9.50 11.88 4.85
N ARG A 45 -9.27 12.65 5.93
CA ARG A 45 -8.42 12.22 7.06
C ARG A 45 -8.99 10.99 7.78
N ALA A 46 -10.31 10.93 7.98
CA ALA A 46 -10.95 9.78 8.60
C ALA A 46 -10.78 8.52 7.73
N LEU A 47 -10.98 8.63 6.42
CA LEU A 47 -10.74 7.55 5.47
C LEU A 47 -9.28 7.11 5.48
N ASP A 48 -8.33 8.05 5.42
CA ASP A 48 -6.89 7.74 5.45
C ASP A 48 -6.51 7.02 6.77
N ALA A 49 -7.02 7.49 7.91
CA ALA A 49 -6.79 6.83 9.20
C ALA A 49 -7.39 5.41 9.25
N ARG A 50 -8.56 5.22 8.63
CA ARG A 50 -9.20 3.90 8.53
C ARG A 50 -8.39 2.94 7.67
N VAL A 51 -7.87 3.42 6.54
CA VAL A 51 -6.99 2.67 5.64
C VAL A 51 -5.71 2.26 6.36
N GLU A 52 -5.06 3.17 7.08
CA GLU A 52 -3.86 2.86 7.88
C GLU A 52 -4.14 1.81 8.94
N ALA A 53 -5.27 1.93 9.67
CA ALA A 53 -5.65 0.94 10.66
C ALA A 53 -5.83 -0.45 10.03
N LEU A 54 -6.50 -0.55 8.88
CA LEU A 54 -6.69 -1.83 8.17
C LEU A 54 -5.36 -2.43 7.67
N ILE A 55 -4.47 -1.60 7.12
CA ILE A 55 -3.13 -2.00 6.70
C ILE A 55 -2.33 -2.56 7.88
N ALA A 56 -2.35 -1.86 9.02
CA ALA A 56 -1.72 -2.27 10.26
C ALA A 56 -2.38 -3.49 10.93
N GLY A 57 -3.47 -4.02 10.37
CA GLY A 57 -4.24 -5.13 10.96
C GLY A 57 -5.03 -4.71 12.21
N GLN A 58 -5.17 -3.41 12.45
CA GLN A 58 -5.93 -2.83 13.53
C GLN A 58 -7.40 -2.64 13.12
N GLY A 59 -8.24 -3.57 13.55
CA GLY A 59 -9.70 -3.51 13.37
C GLY A 59 -10.30 -4.82 12.86
N ALA A 60 -11.62 -4.83 12.70
CA ALA A 60 -12.31 -5.97 12.13
C ALA A 60 -11.88 -6.19 10.67
N PRO A 61 -11.57 -7.42 10.27
CA PRO A 61 -11.27 -7.72 8.88
C PRO A 61 -12.49 -7.37 8.02
N PRO A 62 -12.29 -6.72 6.88
CA PRO A 62 -13.40 -6.35 6.02
C PRO A 62 -14.08 -7.61 5.48
N GLU A 63 -15.42 -7.63 5.47
CA GLU A 63 -16.17 -8.76 4.92
C GLU A 63 -16.07 -8.84 3.39
N ALA A 64 -15.70 -7.75 2.72
CA ALA A 64 -15.53 -7.71 1.28
C ALA A 64 -14.28 -8.49 0.84
N ASP A 65 -14.46 -9.57 0.08
CA ASP A 65 -13.37 -10.42 -0.46
C ASP A 65 -12.34 -9.60 -1.24
N GLY A 66 -12.79 -8.61 -2.02
CA GLY A 66 -11.92 -7.72 -2.78
C GLY A 66 -10.99 -6.88 -1.90
N LEU A 67 -11.50 -6.35 -0.79
CA LEU A 67 -10.68 -5.56 0.13
C LEU A 67 -9.71 -6.45 0.92
N ARG A 68 -10.13 -7.66 1.31
CA ARG A 68 -9.21 -8.65 1.93
C ARG A 68 -8.05 -8.99 1.01
N ARG A 69 -8.33 -9.19 -0.28
CA ARG A 69 -7.30 -9.42 -1.30
C ARG A 69 -6.35 -8.22 -1.42
N CYS A 70 -6.86 -7.00 -1.52
CA CYS A 70 -6.02 -5.80 -1.62
C CYS A 70 -5.07 -5.64 -0.42
N LEU A 71 -5.57 -5.92 0.79
CA LEU A 71 -4.75 -5.86 2.01
C LEU A 71 -3.66 -6.95 2.03
N ALA A 72 -3.95 -8.15 1.53
CA ALA A 72 -2.94 -9.20 1.39
C ALA A 72 -1.86 -8.80 0.38
N GLU A 73 -2.25 -8.34 -0.82
CA GLU A 73 -1.31 -7.87 -1.84
C GLU A 73 -0.45 -6.69 -1.34
N TYR A 74 -1.01 -5.78 -0.55
CA TYR A 74 -0.25 -4.70 0.07
C TYR A 74 0.83 -5.22 1.03
N ARG A 75 0.51 -6.23 1.85
CA ARG A 75 1.48 -6.81 2.79
C ARG A 75 2.61 -7.52 2.05
N ASP A 76 2.30 -8.29 1.01
CA ASP A 76 3.31 -8.96 0.18
C ASP A 76 4.28 -7.94 -0.46
N LEU A 77 3.76 -6.81 -0.96
CA LEU A 77 4.58 -5.70 -1.47
C LEU A 77 5.42 -5.03 -0.38
N ALA A 78 4.86 -4.86 0.82
CA ALA A 78 5.56 -4.26 1.96
C ALA A 78 6.71 -5.16 2.43
N ASP A 79 6.49 -6.47 2.49
CA ASP A 79 7.49 -7.47 2.84
C ASP A 79 8.58 -7.57 1.77
N THR A 80 8.21 -7.51 0.48
CA THR A 80 9.18 -7.45 -0.63
C THR A 80 10.06 -6.21 -0.50
N ARG A 81 9.47 -5.04 -0.25
CA ARG A 81 10.20 -3.80 -0.03
C ARG A 81 11.10 -3.87 1.21
N LEU A 82 10.67 -4.56 2.27
CA LEU A 82 11.47 -4.78 3.47
C LEU A 82 12.66 -5.69 3.17
N ALA A 83 12.48 -6.76 2.39
CA ALA A 83 13.56 -7.63 1.95
C ALA A 83 14.58 -6.89 1.06
N GLU A 84 14.12 -6.07 0.11
CA GLU A 84 14.99 -5.21 -0.71
C GLU A 84 15.81 -4.23 0.14
N GLN A 85 15.25 -3.73 1.24
CA GLN A 85 15.96 -2.86 2.19
C GLN A 85 16.85 -3.65 3.16
N GLY A 86 16.49 -4.90 3.49
CA GLY A 86 17.22 -5.79 4.40
C GLY A 86 18.41 -6.50 3.75
N GLU A 87 18.47 -6.57 2.41
CA GLU A 87 19.68 -6.93 1.66
C GLU A 87 20.80 -5.86 1.80
N VAL A 88 20.51 -4.72 2.42
CA VAL A 88 21.50 -3.71 2.81
C VAL A 88 22.16 -4.11 4.15
N PHE A 89 23.17 -4.98 4.03
CA PHE A 89 24.20 -5.34 5.02
C PHE A 89 23.77 -6.19 6.24
N ALA A 90 23.98 -7.50 6.13
CA ALA A 90 24.80 -8.19 7.13
C ALA A 90 26.21 -8.35 6.53
N PRO A 91 27.24 -7.58 6.97
CA PRO A 91 28.59 -8.07 6.79
C PRO A 91 28.64 -9.38 7.56
N GLN A 92 28.92 -10.47 6.86
CA GLN A 92 29.28 -11.74 7.47
C GLN A 92 30.49 -11.48 8.36
N ASP A 93 30.27 -11.36 9.66
CA ASP A 93 31.33 -11.43 10.65
C ASP A 93 31.63 -12.92 10.86
N ASP A 94 32.33 -13.49 9.87
CA ASP A 94 33.08 -14.73 10.04
C ASP A 94 34.41 -14.37 10.71
N ALA A 95 34.47 -14.46 12.05
CA ALA A 95 35.71 -14.63 12.82
C ALA A 95 35.45 -15.09 14.26
#